data_AF-A0A1R4K0N2-F1
#
_entry.id   AF-A0A1R4K0N2-F1
#
_cell.length_a   1.000
_cell.length_b   1.000
_cell.length_c   1.000
_cell.angle_alpha   90.00
_cell.angle_beta   90.00
_cell.angle_gamma   90.00
#
_symmetry.space_group_name_H-M   'P 1'
#
loop_
_entity.id
_entity.type
_entity.pdbx_description
1 polymer ?
#
loop_
_entity_poly.entity_id
_entity_poly.type
_entity_poly.pdbx_seq_one_letter_code
_entity_poly.pdbx_strand_id
1 'polypeptide(L)' 'MGFLHTVIDDHSRFAYVEMHSDERSQTAIAVLRRAGACFARLGVQVERVLSDNGSAYRWHA' A
#
# COMPACT_ATOMS: atom_id res chain seq x y z
N MET A 1 5.37 19.57 0.04
CA MET A 1 4.06 18.89 -0.13
C MET A 1 4.36 17.44 -0.40
N GLY A 2 3.78 16.51 0.36
CA GLY A 2 4.08 15.07 0.30
C GLY A 2 2.89 14.26 -0.20
N PHE A 3 3.15 13.02 -0.60
CA PHE A 3 2.17 12.05 -1.06
C PHE A 3 1.92 11.04 0.06
N LEU A 4 0.64 10.78 0.35
CA LEU A 4 0.24 9.78 1.32
C LEU A 4 -0.05 8.46 0.60
N HIS A 5 0.70 7.43 0.96
CA HIS A 5 0.45 6.07 0.53
C HIS A 5 -0.30 5.34 1.63
N THR A 6 -1.55 4.96 1.36
CA THR A 6 -2.45 4.37 2.35
C THR A 6 -2.85 2.97 1.90
N VAL A 7 -2.68 1.99 2.79
CA VAL A 7 -3.09 0.59 2.59
C VAL A 7 -4.08 0.24 3.70
N ILE A 8 -5.25 -0.26 3.32
CA ILE A 8 -6.37 -0.50 4.23
C ILE A 8 -6.73 -1.98 4.20
N ASP A 9 -6.88 -2.59 5.36
CA ASP A 9 -7.50 -3.91 5.47
C ASP A 9 -9.02 -3.79 5.28
N ASP A 10 -9.57 -4.59 4.38
CA ASP A 10 -10.99 -4.50 4.02
C ASP A 10 -11.91 -4.98 5.16
N HIS A 11 -11.44 -5.91 6.00
CA HIS A 11 -12.25 -6.47 7.08
C HIS A 11 -12.29 -5.55 8.31
N SER A 12 -11.13 -5.28 8.89
CA SER A 12 -10.99 -4.53 10.15
C SER A 12 -11.01 -3.01 9.96
N ARG A 13 -10.85 -2.53 8.72
CA ARG A 13 -10.63 -1.11 8.39
C ARG A 13 -9.38 -0.50 9.02
N PHE A 14 -8.45 -1.32 9.51
CA PHE A 14 -7.14 -0.86 9.94
C PHE A 14 -6.37 -0.27 8.75
N ALA A 15 -5.84 0.94 8.93
CA ALA A 15 -5.12 1.66 7.88
C ALA A 15 -3.64 1.83 8.24
N TYR A 16 -2.77 1.40 7.33
CA TYR A 16 -1.34 1.67 7.35
C TYR A 16 -1.04 2.83 6.40
N VAL A 17 -0.38 3.88 6.90
CA VAL A 17 -0.14 5.12 6.14
C VAL A 17 1.32 5.52 6.23
N GLU A 18 1.92 5.86 5.08
CA GLU A 18 3.24 6.47 4.98
C GLU A 18 3.20 7.76 4.16
N MET A 19 3.94 8.78 4.59
CA MET A 19 4.16 9.99 3.81
C MET A 19 5.51 9.92 3.09
N HIS A 20 5.50 10.18 1.78
CA HIS A 20 6.68 10.25 0.93
C HIS A 20 6.74 11.55 0.14
N SER A 21 7.89 11.88 -0.44
CA SER A 21 8.05 13.06 -1.30
C SER A 21 7.59 12.84 -2.74
N ASP A 22 7.21 11.61 -3.11
CA ASP A 22 6.79 11.24 -4.46
C ASP A 22 5.71 10.12 -4.48
N GLU A 23 5.12 9.93 -5.67
CA GLU A 23 4.13 8.89 -5.98
C GLU A 23 4.65 7.86 -7.00
N ARG A 24 5.95 7.55 -6.98
CA ARG A 24 6.54 6.62 -7.94
C ARG A 24 6.17 5.18 -7.63
N SER A 25 6.15 4.34 -8.67
CA SER A 25 5.89 2.90 -8.55
C SER A 25 6.86 2.19 -7.58
N GLN A 26 8.14 2.56 -7.57
CA GLN A 26 9.13 2.01 -6.64
C GLN A 26 8.77 2.32 -5.17
N THR A 27 8.35 3.56 -4.90
CA THR A 27 7.90 4.00 -3.57
C THR A 27 6.65 3.23 -3.15
N ALA A 28 5.67 3.14 -4.04
CA ALA A 28 4.44 2.38 -3.81
C ALA A 28 4.68 0.89 -3.52
N ILE A 29 5.58 0.23 -4.29
CA ILE A 29 5.98 -1.17 -4.05
C ILE A 29 6.62 -1.31 -2.67
N ALA A 30 7.49 -0.37 -2.29
CA ALA A 30 8.17 -0.41 -1.01
C ALA A 30 7.19 -0.24 0.17
N VAL A 31 6.22 0.69 0.04
CA VAL A 31 5.14 0.87 1.01
C VAL A 31 4.30 -0.39 1.13
N LEU A 32 3.88 -0.99 0.01
CA LEU A 32 3.04 -2.20 0.02
C LEU A 32 3.73 -3.38 0.73
N ARG A 33 5.05 -3.55 0.54
CA ARG A 33 5.83 -4.57 1.26
C ARG A 33 5.85 -4.33 2.77
N ARG A 34 6.03 -3.08 3.20
CA ARG A 34 6.04 -2.72 4.63
C ARG A 34 4.65 -2.84 5.25
N ALA A 35 3.60 -2.44 4.54
CA ALA A 35 2.22 -2.63 4.94
C ALA A 35 1.91 -4.12 5.15
N GLY A 36 2.31 -4.99 4.21
CA GLY A 36 2.15 -6.44 4.34
C GLY A 36 2.86 -7.00 5.58
N ALA A 37 4.08 -6.53 5.89
CA ALA A 37 4.77 -6.93 7.12
C ALA A 37 4.07 -6.41 8.39
N CYS A 38 3.48 -5.21 8.35
CA CYS A 38 2.67 -4.68 9.45
C CYS A 38 1.42 -5.54 9.68
N PHE A 39 0.68 -5.85 8.63
CA PHE A 39 -0.51 -6.71 8.69
C PHE A 39 -0.19 -8.11 9.21
N ALA A 40 0.92 -8.71 8.75
CA ALA A 40 1.36 -10.01 9.26
C ALA A 40 1.63 -10.00 10.78
N ARG A 41 2.19 -8.90 11.32
CA ARG A 41 2.41 -8.75 12.78
C ARG A 41 1.10 -8.60 13.56
N LEU A 42 0.02 -8.20 12.90
CA LEU A 42 -1.33 -8.13 13.45
C LEU A 42 -2.13 -9.43 13.23
N GLY A 43 -1.52 -10.47 12.65
CA GLY A 43 -2.19 -11.74 12.35
C GLY A 43 -3.08 -11.69 11.10
N VAL A 44 -3.02 -10.62 10.31
CA VAL A 44 -3.77 -10.47 9.06
C VAL A 44 -2.99 -11.12 7.92
N GLN A 45 -3.62 -12.07 7.22
CA GLN A 45 -3.08 -12.65 5.98
C GLN A 45 -3.65 -11.92 4.77
N VAL A 46 -2.76 -11.39 3.92
CA VAL A 46 -3.16 -10.68 2.70
C VAL A 46 -3.40 -11.69 1.58
N GLU A 47 -4.65 -11.84 1.16
CA GLU A 47 -5.02 -12.73 0.04
C GLU A 47 -4.85 -12.04 -1.31
N ARG A 48 -5.35 -10.80 -1.42
CA ARG A 48 -5.37 -10.02 -2.65
C ARG A 48 -5.25 -8.54 -2.34
N VAL A 49 -4.76 -7.78 -3.31
CA VAL A 49 -4.65 -6.32 -3.23
C VAL A 49 -5.61 -5.70 -4.24
N LEU A 50 -6.47 -4.81 -3.76
CA LEU A 50 -7.27 -3.92 -4.60
C LEU A 50 -6.56 -2.55 -4.63
N SER A 51 -6.31 -2.03 -5.82
CA SER A 51 -5.76 -0.68 -6.00
C SER A 51 -6.79 0.23 -6.67
N ASP A 52 -6.59 1.53 -6.57
CA ASP A 52 -7.36 2.57 -7.27
C ASP A 52 -6.98 2.69 -8.76
N ASN A 53 -6.10 1.81 -9.26
CA ASN A 53 -5.49 1.90 -10.58
C ASN A 53 -4.73 3.22 -10.81
N GLY A 54 -4.13 3.81 -9.77
CA GLY A 54 -3.16 4.90 -9.92
C GLY A 54 -2.02 4.52 -10.88
N SER A 55 -1.38 5.52 -11.49
CA SER A 55 -0.28 5.32 -12.45
C SER A 55 0.88 4.53 -11.84
N ALA A 56 1.12 4.67 -10.53
CA ALA A 56 2.11 3.90 -9.77
C ALA A 56 1.81 2.40 -9.69
N TYR A 57 0.54 1.99 -9.87
CA TYR A 57 0.04 0.63 -9.70
C TYR A 57 -0.31 -0.05 -11.03
N ARG A 58 -0.29 0.71 -12.13
CA ARG A 58 -0.50 0.18 -13.48
C ARG A 58 0.81 -0.20 -14.12
N TRP A 59 0.86 -1.40 -14.69
CA TRP A 59 1.91 -1.82 -15.61
C TRP A 59 1.35 -1.82 -17.03
N HIS A 60 2.03 -1.12 -17.93
CA HIS A 60 1.79 -1.21 -19.35
C HIS A 60 2.91 -2.06 -19.95
N ALA A 61 2.58 -3.25 -20.40
CA ALA A 61 3.35 -3.93 -21.44
C ALA A 61 2.43 -4.39 -22.55
#